data_AF-A0A925VRJ0-F1
#
_entry.id   AF-A0A925VRJ0-F1
#
_cell.length_a   1.000
_cell.length_b   1.000
_cell.length_c   1.000
_cell.angle_alpha   90.00
_cell.angle_beta   90.00
_cell.angle_gamma   90.00
#
_symmetry.space_group_name_H-M   'P 1'
#
loop_
_entity.id
_entity.type
_entity.pdbx_description
1 polymer ?
#
loop_
_entity_poly.entity_id
_entity_poly.type
_entity_poly.pdbx_seq_one_letter_code
_entity_poly.pdbx_strand_id
1 'polypeptide(L)' 'MPRRAAPSFHLVARVRAWFSLTYAELGLYLGVSATLLQGIETGSRRLTPAVAMALLPLAR' A
#
# COMPACT_ATOMS: atom_id res chain seq x y z
N MET A 1 -10.97 9.68 17.34
CA MET A 1 -11.25 8.25 17.09
C MET A 1 -10.60 7.87 15.76
N PRO A 2 -9.69 6.90 15.72
CA PRO A 2 -9.15 6.40 14.46
C PRO A 2 -10.30 5.73 13.70
N ARG A 3 -10.67 6.32 12.56
CA ARG A 3 -11.74 5.81 11.71
C ARG A 3 -11.28 4.46 11.18
N ARG A 4 -12.00 3.38 11.49
CA ARG A 4 -11.71 2.04 10.93
C ARG A 4 -11.92 2.15 9.42
N ALA A 5 -10.83 2.17 8.66
CA ALA A 5 -10.89 2.23 7.21
C ALA A 5 -11.71 1.03 6.72
N ALA A 6 -12.66 1.27 5.82
CA ALA A 6 -13.42 0.20 5.19
C ALA A 6 -12.44 -0.83 4.59
N PRO A 7 -12.77 -2.13 4.60
CA PRO A 7 -11.88 -3.15 4.05
C PRO A 7 -11.64 -2.88 2.56
N SER A 8 -10.46 -2.34 2.25
CA SER A 8 -10.01 -2.12 0.89
C SER A 8 -9.51 -3.45 0.34
N PHE A 9 -10.06 -3.88 -0.80
CA PHE A 9 -9.58 -5.06 -1.53
C PHE A 9 -8.18 -4.86 -2.13
N HIS A 10 -7.64 -3.65 -2.04
CA HIS A 10 -6.29 -3.32 -2.49
C HIS A 10 -5.23 -3.90 -1.55
N LEU A 11 -4.33 -4.71 -2.13
CA LEU A 11 -3.21 -5.34 -1.43
C LEU A 11 -2.38 -4.32 -0.61
N VAL A 12 -2.14 -3.12 -1.16
CA VAL A 12 -1.39 -2.04 -0.51
C VAL A 12 -2.03 -1.63 0.82
N ALA A 13 -3.35 -1.43 0.83
CA ALA A 13 -4.07 -1.01 2.02
C ALA A 13 -4.08 -2.10 3.09
N ARG A 14 -4.21 -3.37 2.67
CA ARG A 14 -4.13 -4.52 3.57
C ARG A 14 -2.76 -4.63 4.22
N VAL A 15 -1.69 -4.53 3.44
CA VAL A 15 -0.30 -4.57 3.94
C VAL A 15 -0.05 -3.39 4.90
N ARG A 16 -0.48 -2.17 4.55
CA ARG A 16 -0.39 -1.03 5.48
C ARG A 16 -1.14 -1.25 6.78
N ALA A 17 -2.37 -1.74 6.72
CA ALA A 17 -3.17 -1.99 7.91
C ALA A 17 -2.58 -3.10 8.79
N TRP A 18 -2.02 -4.16 8.18
CA TRP A 18 -1.42 -5.28 8.90
C TRP A 18 -0.13 -4.89 9.62
N PHE A 19 0.77 -4.17 8.93
CA PHE A 19 2.05 -3.73 9.49
C PHE A 19 1.97 -2.36 10.19
N SER A 20 0.79 -1.75 10.28
CA SER A 20 0.58 -0.39 10.79
C SER A 20 1.49 0.67 10.16
N LEU A 21 1.76 0.54 8.85
CA LEU A 21 2.68 1.42 8.11
C LEU A 21 1.97 2.64 7.52
N THR A 22 2.65 3.77 7.57
CA THR A 22 2.30 4.97 6.81
C THR A 22 2.66 4.82 5.33
N TYR A 23 2.09 5.67 4.46
CA TYR A 23 2.47 5.72 3.05
C TYR A 23 3.96 6.07 2.85
N ALA A 24 4.53 6.87 3.75
CA ALA A 24 5.93 7.27 3.69
C ALA A 24 6.85 6.09 3.97
N GLU A 25 6.59 5.33 5.05
CA GLU A 25 7.39 4.15 5.41
C GLU A 25 7.29 3.05 4.36
N LEU A 26 6.07 2.78 3.88
CA LEU A 26 5.88 1.80 2.81
C LEU A 26 6.54 2.26 1.50
N GLY A 27 6.51 3.57 1.21
CA GLY A 27 7.20 4.15 0.06
C GLY A 27 8.71 3.97 0.14
N LEU A 28 9.30 4.18 1.32
CA LEU A 28 10.73 3.95 1.55
C LEU A 28 11.10 2.48 1.38
N TYR A 29 10.30 1.56 1.91
CA TYR A 29 10.55 0.12 1.77
C TYR A 29 10.49 -0.34 0.30
N LEU A 30 9.52 0.16 -0.46
CA LEU A 30 9.30 -0.21 -1.86
C LEU A 30 10.13 0.61 -2.85
N GLY A 31 10.82 1.67 -2.40
CA GLY A 31 11.52 2.62 -3.27
C GLY A 31 10.60 3.45 -4.18
N VAL A 32 9.37 3.73 -3.74
CA VAL A 32 8.36 4.50 -4.51
C VAL A 32 7.81 5.68 -3.70
N SER A 33 7.22 6.65 -4.39
CA SER A 33 6.63 7.80 -3.70
C SER A 33 5.34 7.45 -2.95
N ALA A 34 5.12 8.10 -1.81
CA ALA A 34 3.89 7.98 -1.03
C ALA A 34 2.64 8.36 -1.84
N THR A 35 2.74 9.36 -2.72
CA THR A 35 1.66 9.78 -3.62
C THR A 35 1.32 8.71 -4.67
N LEU A 36 2.31 7.94 -5.12
CA LEU A 36 2.08 6.81 -6.02
C LEU A 36 1.31 5.70 -5.30
N LEU A 37 1.68 5.38 -4.05
CA LEU A 37 0.97 4.40 -3.23
C LEU A 37 -0.47 4.84 -2.92
N GLN A 38 -0.66 6.11 -2.57
CA GLN A 38 -1.99 6.67 -2.37
C GLN A 38 -2.84 6.58 -3.65
N GLY A 39 -2.27 6.93 -4.81
CA GLY A 39 -2.97 6.81 -6.09
C GLY A 39 -3.33 5.38 -6.47
N ILE A 40 -2.51 4.40 -6.08
CA ILE A 40 -2.83 2.97 -6.25
C ILE A 40 -3.95 2.55 -5.30
N GLU A 41 -3.89 3.00 -4.05
CA GLU A 41 -4.89 2.67 -3.02
C GLU A 41 -6.27 3.27 -3.35
N THR A 42 -6.33 4.46 -3.97
CA THR A 42 -7.57 5.11 -4.41
C THR A 42 -8.04 4.67 -5.80
N GLY A 43 -7.32 3.77 -6.47
CA GLY A 43 -7.64 3.30 -7.83
C GLY A 43 -7.36 4.32 -8.94
N SER A 44 -6.81 5.49 -8.62
CA SER A 44 -6.42 6.51 -9.59
C SER A 44 -5.18 6.10 -10.41
N ARG A 45 -4.39 5.14 -9.91
CA ARG A 45 -3.23 4.55 -10.59
C ARG A 45 -3.29 3.03 -10.51
N ARG A 46 -2.81 2.35 -11.55
CA ARG A 46 -2.72 0.88 -11.56
C ARG A 46 -1.50 0.42 -10.76
N LEU A 47 -1.64 -0.70 -10.06
CA LEU A 47 -0.55 -1.41 -9.41
C LEU A 47 0.45 -1.87 -10.48
N THR A 48 1.70 -1.44 -10.39
CA THR A 48 2.75 -1.89 -11.31
C THR A 48 3.27 -3.27 -10.91
N PRO A 49 3.77 -4.08 -11.87
CA PRO A 49 4.32 -5.40 -11.57
C PRO A 49 5.47 -5.34 -10.55
N ALA A 50 6.32 -4.32 -10.62
CA ALA A 50 7.43 -4.12 -9.69
C ALA A 50 6.94 -3.91 -8.24
N VAL A 51 5.91 -3.08 -8.05
CA VAL A 51 5.31 -2.85 -6.72
C VAL A 51 4.60 -4.11 -6.23
N ALA A 52 3.92 -4.85 -7.11
CA ALA A 52 3.30 -6.12 -6.76
C ALA A 52 4.34 -7.15 -6.27
N MET A 53 5.46 -7.28 -6.99
CA MET A 53 6.55 -8.19 -6.63
C MET A 53 7.20 -7.83 -5.30
N ALA A 54 7.38 -6.53 -5.02
CA ALA A 54 7.94 -6.07 -3.76
C ALA A 54 6.97 -6.20 -2.56
N LEU A 55 5.65 -6.26 -2.82
CA LEU A 55 4.62 -6.52 -1.81
C LEU A 55 4.40 -8.01 -1.52
N LEU A 56 4.75 -8.92 -2.45
CA LEU A 56 4.61 -10.37 -2.26
C LEU A 56 5.19 -10.92 -0.95
N PRO A 57 6.43 -10.57 -0.53
CA PRO A 57 6.99 -11.09 0.72
C PRO A 57 6.22 -10.60 1.97
N LEU A 58 5.51 -9.49 1.90
CA LEU A 58 4.67 -8.96 2.97
C LEU A 58 3.24 -9.53 2.95
N ALA A 59 2.86 -10.22 1.87
CA ALA A 59 1.53 -10.76 1.65
C ALA A 59 1.43 -12.28 1.88
N ARG A 60 2.54 -12.93 2.28
CA ARG A 60 2.63 -14.36 2.59
C ARG A 60 2.64 -14.59 4.09
#